data_AF-A0A7Y5QNP9-F1
#
_entry.id   AF-A0A7Y5QNP9-F1
#
_cell.length_a   1.000
_cell.length_b   1.000
_cell.length_c   1.000
_cell.angle_alpha   90.00
_cell.angle_beta   90.00
_cell.angle_gamma   90.00
#
_symmetry.space_group_name_H-M   'P 1'
#
loop_
_entity.id
_entity.type
_entity.pdbx_description
1 polymer ?
#
loop_
_entity_poly.entity_id
_entity_poly.type
_entity_poly.pdbx_seq_one_letter_code
_entity_poly.pdbx_strand_id
1 'polypeptide(L)'
;MLKLNQQSFGSLLRIGMGAVRRWRNGQQAPDKFGRLLIELLEGVLNVHHRSVVIESLRKARPEPLSIVRTLTWLGSHSRLSEPVDAAVTSPPWWIVRRTSEEETESLCERVRRLLRALGVNQQDLATLIGVSFSSVCRWKRSVVDPADFAQLTLELLSNVIKGHVAEIVIRALREAGSRRADIARTLTWLERHPTLPEPSPRPPRASSPPPFNAALLAVEPLSGSPR
;
A
#
# COMPACT_ATOMS: atom_id res chain seq x y z
N MET A 1 0.69 16.37 5.20
CA MET A 1 0.76 16.77 3.76
C MET A 1 2.20 17.18 3.42
N LEU A 2 2.92 16.53 2.48
CA LEU A 2 4.29 16.96 2.11
C LEU A 2 4.21 18.28 1.34
N LYS A 3 4.58 19.39 1.98
CA LYS A 3 4.77 20.68 1.29
C LYS A 3 6.02 20.59 0.44
N LEU A 4 5.89 20.00 -0.75
CA LEU A 4 6.86 20.20 -1.82
C LEU A 4 6.89 21.70 -2.12
N ASN A 5 8.02 22.35 -1.85
CA ASN A 5 8.27 23.72 -2.24
C ASN A 5 7.96 23.87 -3.74
N GLN A 6 7.20 24.92 -4.11
CA GLN A 6 6.83 25.21 -5.51
C GLN A 6 8.06 25.20 -6.44
N GLN A 7 9.22 25.60 -5.94
CA GLN A 7 10.48 25.61 -6.69
C GLN A 7 11.00 24.19 -6.99
N SER A 8 10.80 23.25 -6.06
CA SER A 8 11.15 21.83 -6.23
C SER A 8 10.21 21.14 -7.21
N PHE A 9 8.91 21.47 -7.16
CA PHE A 9 7.92 20.93 -8.09
C PHE A 9 8.16 21.38 -9.54
N GLY A 10 8.46 22.66 -9.76
CA GLY A 10 8.79 23.19 -11.08
C GLY A 10 10.08 22.61 -11.67
N SER A 11 11.02 22.19 -10.82
CA SER A 11 12.26 21.53 -11.25
C SER A 11 12.01 20.07 -11.63
N LEU A 12 11.20 19.35 -10.86
CA LEU A 12 10.76 17.98 -11.17
C LEU A 12 9.98 17.91 -12.49
N LEU A 13 9.09 18.87 -12.76
CA LEU A 13 8.36 18.93 -14.03
C LEU A 13 9.28 19.21 -15.22
N ARG A 14 10.28 20.09 -15.09
CA ARG A 14 11.26 20.34 -16.17
C ARG A 14 12.08 19.10 -16.49
N ILE A 15 12.53 18.37 -15.46
CA ILE A 15 13.27 17.12 -15.62
C ILE A 15 12.40 16.05 -16.28
N GLY A 16 11.17 15.88 -15.80
CA GLY A 16 10.21 14.93 -16.35
C GLY A 16 9.83 15.22 -17.81
N MET A 17 9.51 16.47 -18.14
CA MET A 17 9.18 16.88 -19.51
C MET A 17 10.37 16.74 -20.46
N GLY A 18 11.59 16.99 -19.99
CA GLY A 18 12.82 16.73 -20.76
C GLY A 18 13.01 15.25 -21.09
N ALA A 19 12.76 14.36 -20.12
CA ALA A 19 12.82 12.92 -20.31
C ALA A 19 11.76 12.42 -21.32
N VAL A 20 10.52 12.91 -21.20
CA VAL A 20 9.42 12.57 -22.13
C VAL A 20 9.72 13.04 -23.56
N ARG A 21 10.28 14.25 -23.73
CA ARG A 21 10.66 14.78 -25.06
C ARG A 21 11.79 13.93 -25.70
N ARG A 22 12.81 13.56 -24.93
CA ARG A 22 13.91 12.70 -25.42
C ARG A 22 13.42 11.31 -25.82
N TRP A 23 12.52 10.72 -25.02
CA TRP A 23 11.89 9.44 -25.36
C TRP A 23 11.09 9.52 -26.66
N ARG A 24 10.23 10.54 -26.81
CA ARG A 24 9.42 10.73 -28.02
C ARG A 24 10.27 10.88 -29.29
N ASN A 25 11.49 11.42 -29.18
CA ASN A 25 12.41 11.56 -30.29
C ASN A 25 13.33 10.34 -30.50
N GLY A 26 13.05 9.21 -29.83
CA GLY A 26 13.81 7.97 -29.97
C GLY A 26 15.22 8.02 -29.35
N GLN A 27 15.55 9.06 -28.58
CA GLN A 27 16.91 9.27 -28.08
C GLN A 27 17.20 8.52 -26.76
N GLN A 28 16.18 8.06 -26.03
CA GLN A 28 16.40 7.30 -24.79
C GLN A 28 15.14 6.52 -24.36
N ALA A 29 15.30 5.27 -23.92
CA ALA A 29 14.22 4.53 -23.26
C ALA A 29 13.92 5.15 -21.88
N PRO A 30 12.65 5.20 -21.43
CA PRO A 30 12.31 5.83 -20.17
C PRO A 30 12.86 5.01 -19.02
N ASP A 31 13.61 5.65 -18.14
CA ASP A 31 13.98 5.10 -16.85
C ASP A 31 12.73 4.90 -15.97
N LYS A 32 12.90 4.31 -14.78
CA LYS A 32 11.78 4.05 -13.86
C LYS A 32 10.98 5.31 -13.53
N PHE A 33 11.63 6.48 -13.51
CA PHE A 33 10.99 7.77 -13.26
C PHE A 33 10.17 8.25 -14.47
N GLY A 34 10.70 8.11 -15.69
CA GLY A 34 9.98 8.40 -16.93
C GLY A 34 8.69 7.57 -17.07
N ARG A 35 8.73 6.28 -16.70
CA ARG A 35 7.52 5.43 -16.68
C ARG A 35 6.48 5.91 -15.69
N LEU A 36 6.87 6.24 -14.46
CA LEU A 36 5.95 6.75 -13.44
C LEU A 36 5.32 8.09 -13.86
N LEU A 37 6.07 8.97 -14.52
CA LEU A 37 5.54 10.23 -15.01
C LEU A 37 4.54 10.04 -16.15
N ILE A 38 4.79 9.06 -17.04
CA ILE A 38 3.87 8.68 -18.11
C ILE A 38 2.60 8.08 -17.52
N GLU A 39 2.70 7.14 -16.58
CA GLU A 39 1.55 6.54 -15.90
C GLU A 39 0.72 7.58 -15.13
N LEU A 40 1.37 8.56 -14.50
CA LEU A 40 0.69 9.67 -13.82
C LEU A 40 -0.07 10.55 -14.82
N LEU A 41 0.57 10.89 -15.95
CA LEU A 41 -0.06 11.70 -17.00
C LEU A 41 -1.20 10.94 -17.70
N GLU A 42 -1.04 9.65 -17.94
CA GLU A 42 -2.10 8.80 -18.49
C GLU A 42 -3.26 8.67 -17.50
N GLY A 43 -3.00 8.51 -16.20
CA GLY A 43 -4.04 8.52 -15.17
C GLY A 43 -4.82 9.83 -15.13
N VAL A 44 -4.14 10.97 -15.23
CA VAL A 44 -4.77 12.30 -15.28
C VAL A 44 -5.55 12.51 -16.60
N LEU A 45 -5.03 12.02 -17.72
CA LEU A 45 -5.69 12.09 -19.03
C LEU A 45 -6.86 11.10 -19.19
N ASN A 46 -6.93 10.05 -18.38
CA ASN A 46 -8.03 9.08 -18.40
C ASN A 46 -9.24 9.55 -17.57
N VAL A 47 -9.02 10.43 -16.59
CA VAL A 47 -10.06 11.02 -15.74
C VAL A 47 -10.74 12.23 -16.39
N HIS A 48 -10.06 12.91 -17.31
CA HIS A 48 -10.60 14.06 -18.05
C HIS A 48 -10.82 13.71 -19.53
N HIS A 49 -11.87 14.24 -20.16
CA HIS A 49 -12.12 14.05 -21.59
C HIS A 49 -10.85 14.43 -22.38
N ARG A 50 -10.16 13.43 -22.94
CA ARG A 50 -8.86 13.53 -23.62
C ARG A 50 -8.81 14.67 -24.65
N SER A 51 -9.94 14.96 -25.29
CA SER A 51 -10.12 16.07 -26.23
C SER A 51 -9.95 17.46 -25.60
N VAL A 52 -10.46 17.68 -24.38
CA VAL A 52 -10.38 18.97 -23.68
C VAL A 52 -8.95 19.25 -23.24
N VAL A 53 -8.26 18.26 -22.69
CA VAL A 53 -6.87 18.42 -22.25
C VAL A 53 -5.93 18.63 -23.44
N ILE A 54 -6.12 17.90 -24.54
CA ILE A 54 -5.34 18.10 -25.77
C ILE A 54 -5.60 19.49 -26.36
N GLU A 55 -6.85 19.96 -26.40
CA GLU A 55 -7.19 21.28 -26.96
C GLU A 55 -6.67 22.43 -26.08
N SER A 56 -6.72 22.28 -24.75
CA SER A 56 -6.12 23.23 -23.81
C SER A 56 -4.59 23.27 -23.91
N LEU A 57 -3.93 22.12 -24.10
CA LEU A 57 -2.48 22.05 -24.32
C LEU A 57 -2.08 22.58 -25.70
N ARG A 58 -2.95 22.47 -26.72
CA ARG A 58 -2.73 23.00 -28.06
C ARG A 58 -2.85 24.53 -28.11
N LYS A 59 -3.79 25.10 -27.35
CA LYS A 59 -3.99 26.56 -27.23
C LYS A 59 -2.94 27.23 -26.33
N ALA A 60 -2.34 26.50 -25.40
CA ALA A 60 -1.24 27.01 -24.60
C ALA A 60 0.02 27.20 -25.47
N ARG A 61 0.55 28.43 -25.52
CA ARG A 61 1.88 28.69 -26.12
C ARG A 61 2.94 27.82 -25.43
N PRO A 62 4.04 27.43 -26.12
CA PRO A 62 5.03 26.48 -25.63
C PRO A 62 5.96 27.06 -24.54
N GLU A 63 5.42 27.94 -23.69
CA GLU A 63 6.06 28.46 -22.50
C GLU A 63 5.76 27.51 -21.32
N PRO A 64 6.78 26.94 -20.65
CA PRO A 64 6.61 25.92 -19.61
C PRO A 64 5.67 26.32 -18.48
N LEU A 65 5.64 27.60 -18.13
CA LEU A 65 4.77 28.14 -17.09
C LEU A 65 3.29 28.19 -17.50
N SER A 66 3.00 28.28 -18.80
CA SER A 66 1.63 28.25 -19.32
C SER A 66 1.03 26.85 -19.13
N ILE A 67 1.80 25.79 -19.42
CA ILE A 67 1.34 24.39 -19.28
C ILE A 67 1.02 24.06 -17.81
N VAL A 68 1.90 24.47 -16.88
CA VAL A 68 1.67 24.25 -15.44
C VAL A 68 0.44 25.01 -14.95
N ARG A 69 0.25 26.26 -15.38
CA ARG A 69 -0.95 27.03 -15.04
C ARG A 69 -2.20 26.42 -15.64
N THR A 70 -2.17 25.92 -16.88
CA THR A 70 -3.32 25.26 -17.52
C THR A 70 -3.68 23.95 -16.82
N LEU A 71 -2.70 23.12 -16.45
CA LEU A 71 -2.96 21.87 -15.72
C LEU A 71 -3.47 22.13 -14.29
N THR A 72 -2.93 23.16 -13.63
CA THR A 72 -3.39 23.58 -12.30
C THR A 72 -4.81 24.17 -12.38
N TRP A 73 -5.08 24.98 -13.41
CA TRP A 73 -6.39 25.55 -13.68
C TRP A 73 -7.43 24.47 -13.99
N LEU A 74 -7.09 23.46 -14.81
CA LEU A 74 -7.94 22.29 -15.09
C LEU A 74 -8.24 21.49 -13.81
N GLY A 75 -7.24 21.26 -12.97
CA GLY A 75 -7.43 20.63 -11.67
C GLY A 75 -8.33 21.43 -10.70
N SER A 76 -8.28 22.77 -10.77
CA SER A 76 -9.09 23.65 -9.92
C SER A 76 -10.51 23.94 -10.45
N HIS A 77 -10.75 23.85 -11.76
CA HIS A 77 -12.04 24.17 -12.39
C HIS A 77 -12.90 22.94 -12.74
N SER A 78 -12.45 21.73 -12.39
CA SER A 78 -13.22 20.48 -12.53
C SER A 78 -14.43 20.37 -11.56
N ARG A 79 -14.95 21.50 -11.05
CA ARG A 79 -16.11 21.56 -10.15
C ARG A 79 -17.29 22.37 -10.70
N LEU A 80 -17.26 22.78 -11.97
CA LEU A 80 -18.34 23.56 -12.58
C LEU A 80 -18.78 22.93 -13.90
N SER A 81 -19.43 21.78 -13.83
CA SER A 81 -20.57 21.46 -14.71
C SER A 81 -21.67 20.81 -13.88
N GLU A 82 -22.84 21.42 -13.99
CA GLU A 82 -24.15 21.25 -13.32
C GLU A 82 -24.79 19.83 -13.41
N PRO A 83 -25.95 19.60 -12.76
CA PRO A 83 -26.26 18.39 -12.00
C PRO A 83 -26.72 17.24 -12.88
N VAL A 84 -26.12 16.07 -12.65
CA VAL A 84 -26.71 14.78 -13.00
C VAL A 84 -27.13 14.15 -11.67
N ASP A 85 -28.36 13.67 -11.65
CA ASP A 85 -29.12 13.19 -10.49
C ASP A 85 -28.29 12.52 -9.40
N ALA A 86 -28.62 12.89 -8.17
CA ALA A 86 -27.99 12.51 -6.91
C ALA A 86 -28.02 10.99 -6.63
N ALA A 87 -27.28 10.21 -7.42
CA ALA A 87 -26.68 8.99 -6.90
C ALA A 87 -25.55 9.44 -5.98
N VAL A 88 -25.76 9.24 -4.68
CA VAL A 88 -24.77 9.41 -3.60
C VAL A 88 -23.56 8.52 -3.91
N THR A 89 -22.66 8.98 -4.78
CA THR A 89 -21.29 8.47 -4.82
C THR A 89 -20.62 9.06 -3.60
N SER A 90 -20.83 8.40 -2.46
CA SER A 90 -19.96 8.54 -1.30
C SER A 90 -18.52 8.57 -1.81
N PRO A 91 -17.70 9.55 -1.39
CA PRO A 91 -16.28 9.53 -1.67
C PRO A 91 -15.78 8.11 -1.40
N PRO A 92 -14.91 7.54 -2.25
CA PRO A 92 -14.35 6.23 -1.97
C PRO A 92 -13.87 6.24 -0.52
N TRP A 93 -14.38 5.33 0.31
CA TRP A 93 -14.18 5.33 1.77
C TRP A 93 -12.69 5.33 2.17
N TRP A 94 -11.79 5.00 1.22
CA TRP A 94 -10.34 5.09 1.35
C TRP A 94 -9.76 6.50 1.26
N ILE A 95 -10.52 7.54 0.87
CA ILE A 95 -10.17 8.93 1.19
C ILE A 95 -10.50 9.14 2.67
N VAL A 96 -9.74 8.44 3.52
CA VAL A 96 -9.73 8.66 4.95
C VAL A 96 -9.21 10.08 5.12
N ARG A 97 -10.12 11.04 5.34
CA ARG A 97 -9.76 12.34 5.90
C ARG A 97 -8.95 12.04 7.15
N ARG A 98 -7.65 12.32 7.12
CA ARG A 98 -6.87 12.46 8.36
C ARG A 98 -7.66 13.45 9.21
N THR A 99 -8.20 13.00 10.33
CA THR A 99 -8.75 13.94 11.29
C THR A 99 -7.60 14.84 11.71
N SER A 100 -7.84 16.16 11.85
CA SER A 100 -6.78 17.12 12.18
C SER A 100 -6.03 16.75 13.46
N GLU A 101 -6.67 15.99 14.34
CA GLU A 101 -6.10 15.42 15.57
C GLU A 101 -4.98 14.39 15.29
N GLU A 102 -5.08 13.62 14.21
CA GLU A 102 -4.08 12.61 13.87
C GLU A 102 -2.84 13.21 13.20
N GLU A 103 -2.93 14.43 12.67
CA GLU A 103 -1.78 15.14 12.08
C GLU A 103 -0.84 15.73 13.15
N THR A 104 -1.33 15.91 14.38
CA THR A 104 -0.55 16.38 15.53
C THR A 104 -0.01 15.27 16.43
N GLU A 105 -0.39 14.00 16.21
CA GLU A 105 0.08 12.90 17.05
C GLU A 105 1.59 12.71 16.87
N SER A 106 2.33 12.80 17.97
CA SER A 106 3.77 12.56 17.96
C SER A 106 4.06 11.12 17.55
N LEU A 107 5.19 10.89 16.87
CA LEU A 107 5.65 9.55 16.49
C LEU A 107 5.63 8.57 17.69
N CYS A 108 6.08 9.05 18.85
CA CYS A 108 6.13 8.27 20.09
C CYS A 108 4.75 7.79 20.53
N GLU A 109 3.74 8.67 20.52
CA GLU A 109 2.36 8.33 20.84
C GLU A 109 1.79 7.33 19.85
N ARG A 110 2.06 7.52 18.55
CA ARG A 110 1.64 6.59 17.49
C ARG A 110 2.19 5.19 17.72
N VAL A 111 3.48 5.06 18.01
CA VAL A 111 4.10 3.76 18.33
C VAL A 111 3.48 3.14 19.58
N ARG A 112 3.23 3.93 20.65
CA ARG A 112 2.56 3.43 21.87
C ARG A 112 1.13 2.99 21.61
N ARG A 113 0.39 3.72 20.78
CA ARG A 113 -0.97 3.38 20.34
C ARG A 113 -0.98 2.07 19.58
N LEU A 114 -0.08 1.90 18.62
CA LEU A 114 0.07 0.65 17.85
C LEU A 114 0.42 -0.56 18.74
N LEU A 115 1.37 -0.41 19.66
CA LEU A 115 1.73 -1.49 20.59
C LEU A 115 0.54 -1.95 21.45
N ARG A 116 -0.24 -1.00 21.98
CA ARG A 116 -1.44 -1.30 22.77
C ARG A 116 -2.54 -1.92 21.91
N ALA A 117 -2.79 -1.38 20.73
CA ALA A 117 -3.84 -1.85 19.83
C ALA A 117 -3.57 -3.27 19.32
N LEU A 118 -2.30 -3.61 19.08
CA LEU A 118 -1.89 -4.95 18.67
C LEU A 118 -1.74 -5.92 19.85
N GLY A 119 -1.64 -5.44 21.08
CA GLY A 119 -1.33 -6.29 22.24
C GLY A 119 0.07 -6.91 22.17
N VAL A 120 1.02 -6.25 21.51
CA VAL A 120 2.39 -6.75 21.30
C VAL A 120 3.43 -5.90 22.04
N ASN A 121 4.58 -6.48 22.34
CA ASN A 121 5.69 -5.74 22.93
C ASN A 121 6.57 -5.06 21.84
N GLN A 122 7.58 -4.29 22.27
CA GLN A 122 8.46 -3.55 21.35
C GLN A 122 9.31 -4.49 20.44
N GLN A 123 9.72 -5.65 20.96
CA GLN A 123 10.48 -6.66 20.22
C GLN A 123 9.62 -7.32 19.13
N ASP A 124 8.37 -7.63 19.47
CA ASP A 124 7.41 -8.20 18.54
C ASP A 124 7.10 -7.23 17.41
N LEU A 125 6.82 -5.95 17.73
CA LEU A 125 6.59 -4.93 16.71
C LEU A 125 7.80 -4.79 15.78
N ALA A 126 9.01 -4.76 16.35
CA ALA A 126 10.25 -4.68 15.57
C ALA A 126 10.37 -5.88 14.60
N THR A 127 10.08 -7.09 15.09
CA THR A 127 10.11 -8.33 14.30
C THR A 127 9.05 -8.32 13.19
N LEU A 128 7.83 -7.88 13.50
CA LEU A 128 6.69 -7.80 12.56
C LEU A 128 6.94 -6.84 11.41
N ILE A 129 7.58 -5.70 11.66
CA ILE A 129 7.84 -4.68 10.62
C ILE A 129 9.24 -4.80 10.00
N GLY A 130 10.05 -5.77 10.42
CA GLY A 130 11.39 -6.02 9.87
C GLY A 130 12.42 -4.94 10.21
N VAL A 131 12.39 -4.41 11.44
CA VAL A 131 13.38 -3.45 11.95
C VAL A 131 14.02 -3.94 13.24
N SER A 132 15.12 -3.30 13.65
CA SER A 132 15.77 -3.65 14.91
C SER A 132 14.98 -3.14 16.13
N PHE A 133 15.06 -3.88 17.23
CA PHE A 133 14.47 -3.47 18.52
C PHE A 133 14.96 -2.09 18.97
N SER A 134 16.25 -1.81 18.81
CA SER A 134 16.85 -0.53 19.20
C SER A 134 16.26 0.65 18.41
N SER A 135 15.88 0.44 17.15
CA SER A 135 15.15 1.44 16.35
C SER A 135 13.81 1.78 16.99
N VAL A 136 13.00 0.77 17.34
CA VAL A 136 11.69 0.97 17.98
C VAL A 136 11.84 1.68 19.34
N CYS A 137 12.83 1.30 20.15
CA CYS A 137 13.12 1.99 21.41
C CYS A 137 13.45 3.48 21.21
N ARG A 138 14.24 3.82 20.18
CA ARG A 138 14.59 5.21 19.86
C ARG A 138 13.37 6.01 19.39
N TRP A 139 12.50 5.41 18.57
CA TRP A 139 11.25 6.04 18.12
C TRP A 139 10.29 6.30 19.28
N LYS A 140 10.13 5.33 20.19
CA LYS A 140 9.28 5.47 21.39
C LYS A 140 9.80 6.52 22.38
N ARG A 141 11.04 6.97 22.23
CA ARG A 141 11.63 8.07 23.01
C ARG A 141 11.75 9.37 22.21
N SER A 142 11.26 9.40 20.97
CA SER A 142 11.41 10.53 20.04
C SER A 142 12.88 10.96 19.84
N VAL A 143 13.84 10.03 19.95
CA VAL A 143 15.27 10.34 19.81
C VAL A 143 15.69 10.39 18.34
N VAL A 144 15.06 9.57 17.51
CA VAL A 144 15.35 9.43 16.08
C VAL A 144 14.03 9.26 15.35
N ASP A 145 13.92 9.87 14.17
CA ASP A 145 12.79 9.64 13.27
C ASP A 145 12.94 8.31 12.50
N PRO A 146 11.85 7.61 12.20
CA PRO A 146 11.91 6.40 11.39
C PRO A 146 12.34 6.73 9.97
N ALA A 147 13.09 5.82 9.35
CA ALA A 147 13.34 5.88 7.91
C ALA A 147 12.02 5.83 7.13
N ASP A 148 12.00 6.37 5.91
CA ASP A 148 10.79 6.51 5.07
C ASP A 148 9.95 5.24 4.99
N PHE A 149 10.60 4.08 4.79
CA PHE A 149 9.92 2.80 4.74
C PHE A 149 9.22 2.45 6.07
N ALA A 150 9.89 2.67 7.20
CA ALA A 150 9.33 2.40 8.51
C ALA A 150 8.18 3.36 8.83
N GLN A 151 8.33 4.64 8.48
CA GLN A 151 7.26 5.63 8.60
C GLN A 151 6.00 5.20 7.82
N LEU A 152 6.17 4.84 6.55
CA LEU A 152 5.09 4.35 5.70
C LEU A 152 4.45 3.07 6.25
N THR A 153 5.27 2.14 6.77
CA THR A 153 4.78 0.90 7.37
C THR A 153 3.96 1.18 8.63
N LEU A 154 4.39 2.09 9.50
CA LEU A 154 3.64 2.50 10.69
C LEU A 154 2.32 3.19 10.33
N GLU A 155 2.31 4.02 9.28
CA GLU A 155 1.08 4.65 8.78
C GLU A 155 0.09 3.63 8.23
N LEU A 156 0.54 2.72 7.36
CA LEU A 156 -0.30 1.62 6.84
C LEU A 156 -0.84 0.74 7.95
N LEU A 157 0.01 0.36 8.91
CA LEU A 157 -0.39 -0.46 10.04
C LEU A 157 -1.46 0.24 10.90
N SER A 158 -1.32 1.54 11.11
CA SER A 158 -2.32 2.35 11.84
C SER A 158 -3.65 2.41 11.11
N ASN A 159 -3.66 2.43 9.77
CA ASN A 159 -4.88 2.40 8.98
C ASN A 159 -5.53 1.00 9.02
N VAL A 160 -4.73 -0.04 8.83
CA VAL A 160 -5.20 -1.44 8.82
C VAL A 160 -5.87 -1.81 10.14
N ILE A 161 -5.29 -1.45 11.29
CA ILE A 161 -5.86 -1.77 12.61
C ILE A 161 -7.21 -1.09 12.87
N LYS A 162 -7.52 0.03 12.20
CA LYS A 162 -8.84 0.67 12.32
C LYS A 162 -9.96 -0.19 11.70
N GLY A 163 -9.62 -1.01 10.71
CA GLY A 163 -10.58 -1.87 9.99
C GLY A 163 -10.49 -3.36 10.32
N HIS A 164 -9.42 -3.80 10.99
CA HIS A 164 -9.12 -5.22 11.19
C HIS A 164 -8.86 -5.56 12.65
N VAL A 165 -9.22 -6.78 13.05
CA VAL A 165 -8.87 -7.34 14.37
C VAL A 165 -7.36 -7.56 14.44
N ALA A 166 -6.71 -7.16 15.54
CA ALA A 166 -5.27 -7.24 15.73
C ALA A 166 -4.69 -8.65 15.45
N GLU A 167 -5.36 -9.70 15.91
CA GLU A 167 -4.99 -11.11 15.70
C GLU A 167 -4.72 -11.44 14.22
N ILE A 168 -5.61 -10.97 13.35
CA ILE A 168 -5.54 -11.19 11.90
C ILE A 168 -4.32 -10.46 11.31
N VAL A 169 -4.13 -9.20 11.70
CA VAL A 169 -3.01 -8.37 11.23
C VAL A 169 -1.68 -9.01 11.62
N ILE A 170 -1.57 -9.46 12.88
CA ILE A 170 -0.37 -10.13 13.38
C ILE A 170 -0.11 -11.43 12.63
N ARG A 171 -1.12 -12.26 12.42
CA ARG A 171 -1.00 -13.51 11.65
C ARG A 171 -0.51 -13.23 10.23
N ALA A 172 -1.13 -12.29 9.53
CA ALA A 172 -0.76 -11.94 8.15
C ALA A 172 0.67 -11.39 8.05
N LEU A 173 1.10 -10.58 9.02
CA LEU A 173 2.47 -10.07 9.08
C LEU A 173 3.49 -11.17 9.39
N ARG A 174 3.15 -12.13 10.27
CA ARG A 174 4.00 -13.31 10.53
C ARG A 174 4.15 -14.20 9.30
N GLU A 175 3.07 -14.40 8.54
CA GLU A 175 3.08 -15.16 7.28
C GLU A 175 3.90 -14.45 6.19
N ALA A 176 3.85 -13.12 6.13
CA ALA A 176 4.69 -12.34 5.23
C ALA A 176 6.20 -12.40 5.58
N GLY A 177 6.52 -12.69 6.85
CA GLY A 177 7.88 -12.71 7.37
C GLY A 177 8.51 -11.31 7.45
N SER A 178 9.83 -11.24 7.66
CA SER A 178 10.55 -9.96 7.87
C SER A 178 11.01 -9.27 6.58
N ARG A 179 10.51 -9.69 5.41
CA ARG A 179 10.89 -9.08 4.11
C ARG A 179 10.06 -7.83 3.87
N ARG A 180 10.73 -6.69 3.70
CA ARG A 180 10.08 -5.36 3.52
C ARG A 180 9.03 -5.34 2.40
N ALA A 181 9.32 -5.98 1.27
CA ALA A 181 8.41 -6.02 0.12
C ALA A 181 7.12 -6.82 0.43
N ASP A 182 7.24 -7.92 1.18
CA ASP A 182 6.11 -8.78 1.52
C ASP A 182 5.25 -8.12 2.61
N ILE A 183 5.88 -7.49 3.61
CA ILE A 183 5.18 -6.68 4.61
C ILE A 183 4.35 -5.57 3.96
N ALA A 184 4.97 -4.80 3.05
CA ALA A 184 4.27 -3.71 2.35
C ALA A 184 3.11 -4.25 1.51
N ARG A 185 3.32 -5.33 0.76
CA ARG A 185 2.26 -5.97 -0.05
C ARG A 185 1.10 -6.44 0.82
N THR A 186 1.39 -7.09 1.94
CA THR A 186 0.36 -7.59 2.88
C THR A 186 -0.43 -6.44 3.51
N LEU A 187 0.23 -5.39 3.98
CA LEU A 187 -0.46 -4.24 4.58
C LEU A 187 -1.30 -3.48 3.56
N THR A 188 -0.79 -3.24 2.35
CA THR A 188 -1.57 -2.60 1.28
C THR A 188 -2.76 -3.47 0.86
N TRP A 189 -2.61 -4.80 0.87
CA TRP A 189 -3.72 -5.71 0.59
C TRP A 189 -4.79 -5.63 1.68
N LEU A 190 -4.40 -5.68 2.97
CA LEU A 190 -5.34 -5.55 4.09
C LEU A 190 -6.05 -4.19 4.10
N GLU A 191 -5.35 -3.10 3.80
CA GLU A 191 -5.94 -1.76 3.73
C GLU A 191 -7.02 -1.67 2.65
N ARG A 192 -6.84 -2.35 1.52
CA ARG A 192 -7.81 -2.38 0.41
C ARG A 192 -9.02 -3.29 0.68
N HIS A 193 -8.91 -4.23 1.61
CA HIS A 193 -9.93 -5.25 1.87
C HIS A 193 -10.31 -5.25 3.37
N PRO A 194 -11.05 -4.24 3.87
CA PRO A 194 -11.42 -4.12 5.28
C PRO A 194 -12.28 -5.30 5.76
N THR A 195 -13.11 -5.85 4.88
CA THR A 195 -13.83 -7.10 5.11
C THR A 195 -12.99 -8.24 4.56
N LEU A 196 -12.23 -8.90 5.44
CA LEU A 196 -11.64 -10.17 5.04
C LEU A 196 -12.77 -11.16 4.71
N PRO A 197 -12.64 -11.95 3.64
CA PRO A 197 -13.47 -13.13 3.52
C PRO A 197 -13.24 -13.93 4.81
N GLU A 198 -14.32 -14.17 5.54
CA GLU A 198 -14.30 -14.96 6.77
C GLU A 198 -13.43 -16.19 6.50
N PRO A 199 -12.42 -16.49 7.35
CA PRO A 199 -11.50 -17.59 7.08
C PRO A 199 -12.34 -18.82 6.77
N SER A 200 -12.31 -19.25 5.50
CA SER A 200 -13.20 -20.29 5.00
C SER A 200 -13.16 -21.41 6.02
N PRO A 201 -14.31 -21.82 6.59
CA PRO A 201 -14.37 -22.71 7.74
C PRO A 201 -13.43 -23.84 7.43
N ARG A 202 -12.37 -24.00 8.26
CA ARG A 202 -11.36 -25.02 8.02
C ARG A 202 -12.12 -26.28 7.66
N PRO A 203 -11.89 -26.90 6.48
CA PRO A 203 -12.57 -28.12 6.13
C PRO A 203 -12.44 -29.02 7.36
N PRO A 204 -13.56 -29.56 7.88
CA PRO A 204 -13.58 -30.27 9.15
C PRO A 204 -12.37 -31.18 9.12
N ARG A 205 -11.44 -30.99 10.08
CA ARG A 205 -10.19 -31.77 10.15
C ARG A 205 -10.59 -33.17 9.81
N ALA A 206 -10.13 -33.68 8.65
CA ALA A 206 -10.51 -35.00 8.19
C ALA A 206 -10.37 -35.89 9.41
N SER A 207 -11.51 -36.41 9.88
CA SER A 207 -11.62 -37.19 11.10
C SER A 207 -10.39 -38.08 11.15
N SER A 208 -9.62 -37.98 12.25
CA SER A 208 -8.39 -38.73 12.50
C SER A 208 -8.32 -39.94 11.57
N PRO A 209 -7.28 -40.09 10.71
CA PRO A 209 -7.18 -41.27 9.87
C PRO A 209 -7.50 -42.47 10.76
N PRO A 210 -8.44 -43.35 10.33
CA PRO A 210 -8.89 -44.45 11.17
C PRO A 210 -7.65 -45.14 11.72
N PRO A 211 -7.65 -45.52 13.02
CA PRO A 211 -6.48 -46.12 13.64
C PRO A 211 -5.98 -47.21 12.71
N PHE A 212 -4.71 -47.09 12.31
CA PHE A 212 -4.06 -48.00 11.39
C PHE A 212 -4.35 -49.42 11.90
N ASN A 213 -5.17 -50.17 11.18
CA ASN A 213 -5.64 -51.46 11.63
C ASN A 213 -4.43 -52.41 11.52
N ALA A 214 -3.67 -52.54 12.61
CA ALA A 214 -2.47 -53.37 12.70
C ALA A 214 -2.76 -54.88 12.46
N ALA A 215 -4.04 -55.25 12.33
CA ALA A 215 -4.50 -56.61 12.10
C ALA A 215 -4.21 -57.18 10.70
N LEU A 216 -3.68 -56.40 9.74
CA LEU A 216 -3.46 -56.86 8.35
C LEU A 216 -2.04 -57.36 8.04
N LEU A 217 -1.17 -57.53 9.04
CA LEU A 217 0.19 -58.10 8.87
C LEU A 217 0.37 -59.51 9.42
N ALA A 218 -0.70 -60.30 9.54
CA ALA A 218 -0.57 -61.75 9.71
C ALA A 218 -0.32 -62.40 8.33
N VAL A 219 0.90 -62.24 7.81
CA VAL A 219 1.40 -63.07 6.71
C VAL A 219 1.72 -64.44 7.32
N GLU A 220 0.86 -65.42 7.08
CA GLU A 220 1.17 -66.82 7.39
C GLU A 220 2.41 -67.27 6.61
N PRO A 221 3.47 -67.78 7.27
CA PRO A 221 4.50 -68.51 6.58
C PRO A 221 3.93 -69.85 6.13
N LEU A 222 3.66 -69.97 4.83
CA LEU A 222 3.33 -71.24 4.17
C LEU A 222 4.44 -72.26 4.44
N SER A 223 4.14 -73.15 5.39
CA SER A 223 4.84 -74.42 5.60
C SER A 223 4.69 -75.28 4.34
N GLY A 224 5.73 -75.28 3.51
CA GLY A 224 5.86 -76.16 2.35
C GLY A 224 7.21 -76.84 2.34
N SER A 225 7.36 -77.91 3.13
CA SER A 225 8.29 -79.00 2.84
C SER A 225 7.47 -80.08 2.11
N PRO A 226 7.94 -80.66 0.99
CA PRO A 226 8.68 -81.90 1.16
C PRO A 226 9.69 -82.29 0.06
N ARG A 227 10.61 -83.17 0.50
CA ARG A 227 11.52 -84.10 -0.20
C ARG A 227 12.89 -83.60 -0.64
#